data_AF-A0A1Q3Q5P5-F1
#
_entry.id   AF-A0A1Q3Q5P5-F1
#
_cell.length_a   1.000
_cell.length_b   1.000
_cell.length_c   1.000
_cell.angle_alpha   90.00
_cell.angle_beta   90.00
_cell.angle_gamma   90.00
#
_symmetry.space_group_name_H-M   'P 1'
#
loop_
_entity.id
_entity.type
_entity.pdbx_description
1 polymer ?
#
loop_
_entity_poly.entity_id
_entity_poly.type
_entity_poly.pdbx_seq_one_letter_code
_entity_poly.pdbx_strand_id
1 'polypeptide(L)' 'MAKAKVFIVPQEYKAKYKVFFVDQSYKEKNADIIKGGELVKQEYQADVKVFIVNQEYKADIKIMRKNFPS' A
#
# COMPACT_ATOMS: atom_id res chain seq x y z
N MET A 1 -3.05 -5.39 18.49
CA MET A 1 -2.11 -5.57 17.37
C MET A 1 -2.02 -4.25 16.64
N ALA A 2 -0.82 -3.69 16.48
CA ALA A 2 -0.65 -2.36 15.89
C ALA A 2 -1.03 -2.40 14.40
N LYS A 3 -1.94 -1.52 13.99
CA LYS A 3 -2.26 -1.31 12.57
C LYS A 3 -1.15 -0.46 11.97
N ALA A 4 -0.56 -0.87 10.85
CA ALA A 4 0.43 -0.06 10.16
C ALA A 4 -0.24 1.22 9.61
N LYS A 5 0.33 2.40 9.89
CA LYS A 5 -0.16 3.65 9.30
C LYS A 5 0.44 3.83 7.91
N VAL A 6 -0.42 4.01 6.92
CA VAL A 6 -0.03 4.04 5.51
C VAL A 6 -0.35 5.41 4.92
N PHE A 7 0.64 6.00 4.26
CA PHE A 7 0.49 7.27 3.55
C PHE A 7 0.73 7.06 2.06
N ILE A 8 -0.21 7.52 1.24
CA ILE A 8 -0.06 7.51 -0.21
C ILE A 8 0.72 8.76 -0.61
N VAL A 9 1.92 8.57 -1.15
CA VAL A 9 2.71 9.67 -1.67
C VAL A 9 2.32 9.98 -3.12
N PRO A 10 2.45 11.24 -3.56
CA PRO A 10 2.16 11.62 -4.94
C PRO A 10 3.28 11.25 -5.93
N GLN A 11 4.46 10.87 -5.43
CA GLN A 11 5.63 10.61 -6.27
C GLN A 11 6.33 9.32 -5.86
N GLU A 12 6.71 8.53 -6.86
CA GLU A 12 7.29 7.19 -6.69
C GLU A 12 8.55 7.19 -5.81
N TYR A 13 9.46 8.15 -6.01
CA TYR A 13 10.73 8.20 -5.27
C TYR A 13 10.57 8.50 -3.76
N LYS A 14 9.39 8.99 -3.34
CA LYS A 14 9.07 9.20 -1.92
C LYS A 14 8.47 7.97 -1.26
N ALA A 15 8.04 6.99 -2.06
CA ALA A 15 7.47 5.77 -1.54
C ALA A 15 8.56 4.77 -1.20
N LYS A 16 8.31 4.03 -0.13
CA LYS A 16 9.10 2.85 0.20
C LYS A 16 8.67 1.65 -0.63
N TYR A 17 7.38 1.56 -0.96
CA TYR A 17 6.80 0.45 -1.72
C TYR A 17 5.83 0.94 -2.79
N LYS A 18 5.83 0.27 -3.94
CA LYS A 18 4.85 0.48 -5.01
C LYS A 18 3.69 -0.49 -4.84
N VAL A 19 2.48 0.03 -4.79
CA VAL A 19 1.25 -0.73 -4.57
C VAL A 19 0.45 -0.80 -5.87
N PHE A 20 0.04 -2.02 -6.24
CA PHE A 20 -0.90 -2.27 -7.32
C PHE A 20 -2.16 -2.95 -6.80
N PHE A 21 -3.31 -2.50 -7.29
CA PHE A 21 -4.58 -3.10 -6.91
C PHE A 21 -4.91 -4.28 -7.80
N VAL A 22 -5.16 -5.43 -7.16
CA VAL A 22 -5.59 -6.65 -7.84
C VAL A 22 -7.05 -6.95 -7.51
N ASP A 23 -7.77 -7.52 -8.47
CA ASP A 23 -9.17 -7.94 -8.26
C ASP A 23 -9.30 -9.30 -7.58
N GLN A 24 -8.23 -10.08 -7.54
CA GLN A 24 -8.24 -11.46 -7.05
C GLN A 24 -7.24 -11.66 -5.91
N SER A 25 -7.68 -12.32 -4.83
CA SER A 25 -6.89 -12.52 -3.61
C SER A 25 -5.63 -13.35 -3.84
N TYR A 26 -5.66 -14.33 -4.75
CA TYR A 26 -4.48 -15.14 -5.05
C TYR A 26 -3.38 -14.37 -5.77
N LYS A 27 -3.68 -13.19 -6.33
CA LYS A 27 -2.70 -12.28 -6.93
C LYS A 27 -2.06 -11.36 -5.90
N GLU A 28 -2.56 -11.36 -4.66
CA GLU A 28 -1.97 -10.57 -3.59
C GLU A 28 -0.53 -11.04 -3.32
N LYS A 29 0.37 -10.07 -3.14
CA LYS A 29 1.78 -10.32 -2.88
C LYS A 29 2.26 -9.26 -1.92
N ASN A 30 2.88 -9.67 -0.80
CA ASN A 30 3.34 -8.77 0.25
C ASN A 30 2.22 -7.87 0.85
N ALA A 31 0.95 -8.27 0.69
CA ALA A 31 -0.19 -7.48 1.16
C ALA A 31 -0.17 -7.32 2.69
N ASP A 32 0.33 -8.33 3.43
CA ASP A 32 0.37 -8.36 4.90
C ASP A 32 1.15 -7.19 5.53
N ILE A 33 2.01 -6.50 4.76
CA ILE A 33 2.74 -5.30 5.21
C ILE A 33 1.78 -4.15 5.54
N ILE A 34 0.74 -3.99 4.73
CA ILE A 34 -0.21 -2.86 4.82
C ILE A 34 -1.66 -3.32 5.06
N LYS A 35 -1.93 -4.61 4.97
CA LYS A 35 -3.27 -5.19 5.12
C LYS A 35 -3.82 -4.91 6.52
N GLY A 36 -5.01 -4.32 6.57
CA GLY A 36 -5.64 -3.92 7.83
C GLY A 36 -4.97 -2.72 8.51
N GLY A 37 -4.10 -2.00 7.80
CA GLY A 37 -3.53 -0.73 8.22
C GLY A 37 -4.55 0.41 8.26
N GLU A 38 -4.10 1.60 8.64
CA GLU A 38 -4.88 2.83 8.70
C GLU A 38 -4.32 3.86 7.72
N LEU A 39 -5.19 4.48 6.92
CA LEU A 39 -4.76 5.46 5.92
C LEU A 39 -4.66 6.84 6.56
N VAL A 40 -3.44 7.36 6.65
CA VAL A 40 -3.21 8.68 7.25
C VAL A 40 -3.16 9.77 6.18
N LYS A 41 -3.49 10.99 6.57
CA LYS A 41 -3.45 12.17 5.69
C LYS A 41 -2.11 12.87 5.64
N GLN A 42 -1.20 12.55 6.57
CA GLN A 42 0.04 13.30 6.74
C GLN A 42 1.22 12.35 6.82
N GLU A 43 2.28 12.70 6.10
CA GLU A 43 3.43 11.84 5.88
C GLU A 43 4.14 11.42 7.18
N TYR A 44 4.25 12.32 8.15
CA TYR A 44 4.91 12.05 9.44
C TYR A 44 4.11 11.10 10.35
N GLN A 45 2.82 10.90 10.06
CA GLN A 45 1.97 9.98 10.83
C GLN A 45 2.10 8.55 10.32
N ALA A 46 2.61 8.35 9.09
CA ALA A 46 2.71 7.03 8.50
C ALA A 46 3.99 6.32 8.91
N ASP A 47 3.83 5.04 9.22
CA ASP A 47 4.93 4.09 9.34
C ASP A 47 5.42 3.67 7.93
N VAL A 48 4.52 3.62 6.95
CA VAL A 48 4.79 3.13 5.60
C VAL A 48 4.29 4.12 4.54
N LYS A 49 5.20 4.57 3.67
CA LYS A 49 4.86 5.39 2.49
C LYS A 49 4.72 4.49 1.26
N VAL A 50 3.59 4.61 0.56
CA VAL A 50 3.28 3.80 -0.62
C VAL A 50 2.95 4.67 -1.82
N PHE A 51 3.30 4.21 -3.02
CA PHE A 51 2.93 4.86 -4.28
C PHE A 51 2.05 3.92 -5.09
N ILE A 52 0.89 4.40 -5.52
CA ILE A 52 -0.03 3.59 -6.33
C ILE A 52 0.46 3.61 -7.78
N VAL A 53 0.77 2.42 -8.31
CA VAL A 53 1.15 2.25 -9.72
C VAL A 53 -0.01 1.64 -10.50
N ASN A 54 -0.05 1.94 -11.80
CA ASN A 54 -1.04 1.37 -12.73
C ASN A 54 -0.54 0.10 -13.43
N GLN A 55 0.69 -0.33 -13.16
CA GLN A 55 1.31 -1.45 -13.84
C GLN A 55 1.79 -2.47 -12.82
N GLU A 56 1.26 -3.70 -12.95
CA GLU A 56 1.53 -4.78 -12.01
C GLU A 56 3.02 -5.12 -11.86
N TYR A 57 3.77 -5.11 -12.97
CA TYR A 57 5.19 -5.45 -12.96
C TYR A 57 6.06 -4.40 -12.26
N LYS A 58 5.54 -3.19 -12.04
CA LYS A 58 6.22 -2.12 -11.29
C LYS A 58 5.94 -2.21 -9.80
N ALA A 59 4.99 -3.04 -9.35
CA ALA A 59 4.56 -3.06 -7.97
C ALA A 59 5.36 -4.05 -7.12
N ASP A 60 5.78 -3.58 -5.94
CA ASP A 60 6.36 -4.41 -4.89
C ASP A 60 5.27 -5.13 -4.08
N ILE A 61 4.12 -4.47 -3.92
CA ILE A 61 2.97 -4.95 -3.15
C ILE A 61 1.76 -5.03 -4.09
N LYS A 62 1.11 -6.19 -4.10
CA LYS A 62 -0.19 -6.40 -4.76
C LYS A 62 -1.23 -6.65 -3.68
N ILE A 63 -2.28 -5.86 -3.65
CA ILE A 63 -3.31 -5.94 -2.62
C ILE A 63 -4.69 -5.69 -3.21
N MET A 64 -5.71 -6.34 -2.67
CA MET A 64 -7.09 -6.04 -3.04
C MET A 64 -7.53 -4.72 -2.42
N ARG A 65 -8.35 -3.94 -3.13
CA ARG A 65 -8.92 -2.68 -2.60
C ARG A 65 -9.66 -2.88 -1.27
N LYS A 66 -10.31 -4.02 -1.09
CA LYS A 66 -11.01 -4.38 0.16
C LYS A 66 -10.07 -4.60 1.37
N ASN A 67 -8.82 -4.95 1.12
CA ASN A 67 -7.80 -5.23 2.13
C ASN A 67 -6.88 -4.03 2.37
N PHE A 68 -6.96 -3.02 1.51
CA PHE A 68 -6.16 -1.82 1.58
C PHE A 68 -6.55 -0.98 2.81
N PRO A 69 -5.58 -0.29 3.45
CA PRO A 69 -5.85 0.64 4.55
C PRO A 69 -7.01 1.58 4.25
N SER A 70 -7.89 1.72 5.25
CA SER A 70 -9.04 2.64 5.23
C SER A 70 -8.76 3.86 6.09
#